data_AF-A0AAW5K9K5-F1
#
_entry.id   AF-A0AAW5K9K5-F1
#
_cell.length_a   1.000
_cell.length_b   1.000
_cell.length_c   1.000
_cell.angle_alpha   90.00
_cell.angle_beta   90.00
_cell.angle_gamma   90.00
#
_symmetry.space_group_name_H-M   'P 1'
#
loop_
_entity.id
_entity.type
_entity.pdbx_description
1 polymer ?
#
loop_
_entity_poly.entity_id
_entity_poly.type
_entity_poly.pdbx_seq_one_letter_code
_entity_poly.pdbx_strand_id
1 'polypeptide(L)' 'EKEDRGIRIIELEDSFQLCTKKEMYEYLIRVAKQPKRYALTDVLLETLSIVAYKQPVTKLEIEKIRGVKS' A
#
# COMPACT_ATOMS: atom_id res chain seq x y z
N GLU A 1 -29.29 -20.02 14.61
CA GLU A 1 -28.32 -18.93 14.43
C GLU A 1 -27.23 -19.44 13.50
N LYS A 2 -26.94 -18.80 12.34
CA LYS A 2 -25.97 -19.36 11.38
C LYS A 2 -24.55 -19.18 11.94
N GLU A 3 -23.93 -20.27 12.36
CA GLU A 3 -22.67 -20.32 13.12
C GLU A 3 -21.43 -19.80 12.36
N ASP A 4 -21.52 -19.65 11.03
CA ASP A 4 -20.38 -19.39 10.15
C ASP A 4 -20.30 -17.94 9.61
N ARG A 5 -20.39 -16.93 10.48
CA ARG A 5 -20.14 -15.52 10.09
C ARG A 5 -18.78 -15.04 10.59
N GLY A 6 -18.03 -14.27 9.78
CA GLY A 6 -16.74 -13.69 10.18
C GLY A 6 -16.82 -12.41 11.02
N ILE A 7 -18.04 -11.86 11.18
CA ILE A 7 -18.32 -10.60 11.88
C ILE A 7 -19.34 -10.82 13.00
N ARG A 8 -19.25 -10.00 14.05
CA ARG A 8 -20.13 -9.96 15.22
C ARG A 8 -20.49 -8.52 15.55
N ILE A 9 -21.66 -8.31 16.13
CA ILE A 9 -22.02 -7.02 16.73
C ILE A 9 -21.56 -7.06 18.19
N ILE A 10 -20.91 -6.01 18.64
CA ILE A 10 -20.62 -5.77 20.05
C ILE A 10 -21.44 -4.58 20.54
N GLU A 11 -21.92 -4.69 21.76
CA GLU A 11 -22.54 -3.59 22.50
C GLU A 11 -21.43 -2.88 23.28
N LEU A 12 -21.36 -1.57 23.09
CA LEU A 12 -20.58 -0.62 23.86
C LEU A 12 -21.60 0.27 24.56
N GLU A 13 -21.24 0.83 25.72
CA GLU A 13 -22.10 1.66 26.60
C GLU A 13 -23.41 2.17 25.97
N ASP A 14 -23.35 3.13 25.04
CA ASP A 14 -24.54 3.67 24.34
C ASP A 14 -24.57 3.37 22.82
N SER A 15 -23.83 2.37 22.33
CA SER A 15 -23.72 2.11 20.88
C SER A 15 -23.45 0.66 20.49
N PHE A 16 -23.79 0.32 19.25
CA PHE A 16 -23.49 -0.99 18.68
C PHE A 16 -22.42 -0.85 17.59
N GLN A 17 -21.39 -1.71 17.65
CA GLN A 17 -20.31 -1.73 16.68
C GLN A 17 -20.17 -3.10 16.00
N LEU A 18 -19.97 -3.11 14.69
CA LEU A 18 -19.57 -4.30 13.96
C LEU A 18 -18.07 -4.56 14.17
N CYS A 19 -17.73 -5.75 14.64
CA CYS A 19 -16.36 -6.19 14.84
C CYS A 19 -16.13 -7.55 14.17
N THR A 20 -14.90 -7.83 13.74
CA THR A 20 -14.53 -9.17 13.30
C THR A 20 -14.45 -10.12 14.49
N LYS A 21 -14.66 -11.41 14.23
CA LYS A 21 -14.44 -12.50 15.20
C LYS A 21 -12.99 -12.50 15.69
N LYS A 22 -12.76 -12.83 16.97
CA LYS A 22 -11.40 -12.82 17.59
C LYS A 22 -10.49 -13.84 16.92
N GLU A 23 -11.07 -14.96 16.49
CA GLU A 23 -10.43 -16.06 15.78
C GLU A 23 -9.84 -15.62 14.43
N MET A 24 -10.36 -14.52 13.85
CA MET A 24 -9.88 -13.99 12.57
C MET A 24 -8.61 -13.14 12.71
N TYR A 25 -8.12 -12.90 13.93
CA TYR A 25 -6.96 -12.04 14.18
C TYR A 25 -5.72 -12.47 13.38
N GLU A 26 -5.37 -13.76 13.41
CA GLU A 26 -4.20 -14.31 12.70
C GLU A 26 -4.25 -14.11 11.18
N TYR A 27 -5.45 -14.06 10.59
CA TYR A 27 -5.63 -13.81 9.17
C TYR A 27 -5.56 -12.32 8.85
N LEU A 28 -6.25 -11.50 9.66
CA LEU A 28 -6.32 -10.06 9.46
C LEU A 28 -4.96 -9.39 9.69
N ILE A 29 -4.16 -9.87 10.64
CA ILE A 29 -2.85 -9.30 10.93
C ILE A 29 -1.87 -9.48 9.76
N ARG A 30 -1.97 -10.59 9.01
CA ARG A 30 -1.15 -10.82 7.81
C ARG A 30 -1.47 -9.83 6.71
N VAL A 31 -2.73 -9.43 6.57
CA VAL A 31 -3.16 -8.43 5.59
C VAL A 31 -2.82 -7.02 6.07
N ALA A 32 -3.11 -6.71 7.34
CA ALA A 32 -2.91 -5.38 7.90
C ALA A 32 -1.43 -5.00 8.09
N LYS A 33 -0.56 -5.98 8.40
CA LYS A 33 0.88 -5.76 8.54
C LYS A 33 1.66 -5.90 7.24
N GLN A 34 1.01 -6.18 6.11
CA GLN A 34 1.73 -6.16 4.85
C GLN A 34 2.26 -4.74 4.61
N PRO A 35 3.60 -4.56 4.47
CA PRO A 35 4.12 -3.28 4.08
C PRO A 35 3.47 -2.92 2.75
N LYS A 36 2.91 -1.70 2.66
CA LYS A 36 2.40 -1.19 1.38
C LYS A 36 3.53 -1.37 0.37
N ARG A 37 3.35 -2.30 -0.57
CA ARG A 37 4.26 -2.44 -1.70
C ARG A 37 4.05 -1.18 -2.53
N TYR A 38 4.92 -0.20 -2.33
CA TYR A 38 5.10 0.87 -3.30
C TYR A 38 5.72 0.21 -4.54
N ALA A 39 4.85 -0.26 -5.44
CA ALA A 39 5.30 -0.65 -6.76
C ALA A 39 5.80 0.62 -7.44
N LEU A 40 7.06 0.61 -7.87
CA LEU A 40 7.59 1.67 -8.70
C LEU A 40 6.80 1.65 -10.00
N THR A 41 6.17 2.76 -10.34
CA THR A 41 5.52 2.93 -11.64
C THR A 41 6.58 2.94 -12.74
N ASP A 42 6.17 2.70 -13.98
CA ASP A 42 7.08 2.73 -15.14
C ASP A 42 7.85 4.07 -15.22
N VAL A 43 7.19 5.17 -14.84
CA VAL A 43 7.77 6.52 -14.74
C VAL A 43 8.90 6.60 -13.69
N LEU A 44 8.70 5.98 -12.53
CA LEU A 44 9.71 5.92 -11.47
C LEU A 44 10.90 5.04 -11.89
N LEU A 45 10.63 3.90 -12.53
CA LEU A 45 11.67 3.00 -13.02
C LEU A 45 12.50 3.64 -14.14
N GLU A 46 11.87 4.34 -15.08
CA GLU A 46 12.55 5.09 -16.14
C GLU A 46 13.53 6.13 -15.56
N THR A 47 13.05 6.90 -14.57
CA THR A 47 13.88 7.89 -13.88
C THR A 47 15.06 7.24 -13.16
N LEU A 48 14.82 6.13 -12.46
CA LEU A 48 15.86 5.36 -11.76
C LEU A 48 16.92 4.81 -12.72
N SER A 49 16.50 4.29 -13.88
CA SER A 49 17.41 3.79 -14.91
C SER A 49 18.33 4.88 -15.48
N ILE A 50 17.81 6.10 -15.67
CA ILE A 50 18.65 7.23 -16.14
C ILE A 50 19.73 7.55 -15.10
N VAL A 51 19.37 7.63 -13.82
CA VAL A 51 20.33 7.91 -12.74
C VAL A 51 21.39 6.82 -12.64
N ALA A 52 20.98 5.54 -12.68
CA ALA A 52 21.89 4.40 -12.52
C ALA A 52 22.99 4.35 -13.59
N TYR A 53 22.66 4.68 -14.85
CA TYR A 53 23.59 4.57 -15.99
C TYR A 53 24.25 5.88 -16.41
N LYS A 54 23.75 7.05 -15.97
CA LYS A 54 24.29 8.36 -16.37
C LYS A 54 24.78 9.23 -15.22
N GLN A 55 24.88 8.71 -14.00
CA GLN A 55 25.48 9.45 -12.90
C GLN A 55 26.94 9.87 -13.20
N PRO A 56 27.36 11.10 -12.86
CA PRO A 56 26.56 12.17 -12.24
C PRO A 56 25.65 12.89 -13.25
N VAL A 57 24.36 13.04 -12.91
CA VAL A 57 23.33 13.67 -13.77
C VAL A 57 22.42 14.59 -12.95
N THR A 58 21.98 15.70 -13.54
CA THR A 58 21.10 16.70 -12.92
C THR A 58 19.62 16.47 -13.26
N LYS A 59 18.70 17.04 -12.46
CA LYS A 59 17.25 16.98 -12.73
C LYS A 59 16.91 17.50 -14.14
N LEU A 60 17.51 18.63 -14.55
CA LEU A 60 17.32 19.22 -15.88
C LEU A 60 17.71 18.26 -17.02
N GLU A 61 18.79 17.51 -16.85
CA GLU A 61 19.23 16.52 -17.83
C GLU A 61 18.30 15.31 -17.88
N ILE A 62 17.81 14.84 -16.73
CA ILE A 62 16.82 13.75 -16.65
C ILE A 62 15.53 14.16 -17.37
N GLU A 63 15.01 15.36 -17.10
CA GLU A 63 13.80 15.87 -17.78
C GLU A 63 14.01 16.02 -19.29
N LYS A 64 15.20 16.47 -19.71
CA LYS A 64 15.56 16.57 -21.13
C LYS A 64 15.59 15.21 -21.81
N ILE A 65 16.07 14.17 -21.14
CA ILE A 65 16.10 12.80 -21.67
C ILE A 65 14.68 12.21 -21.75
N ARG A 66 13.85 12.44 -20.74
CA ARG A 66 12.47 11.92 -20.69
C ARG A 66 11.49 12.70 -21.56
N GLY A 67 11.81 13.95 -21.93
CA GLY A 67 10.94 14.80 -22.75
C GLY A 67 9.66 15.26 -22.05
N VAL A 68 9.54 15.04 -20.74
CA VAL A 68 8.38 15.44 -19.92
C VAL A 68 8.85 16.26 -18.72
N LYS A 69 8.12 17.34 -18.39
CA LYS A 69 8.35 18.10 -17.16
C LYS A 69 7.77 17.33 -15.98
N SER A 70 8.54 17.18 -14.89
CA SER A 70 8.10 16.52 -13.65
C SER A 70 7.98 17.49 -12.49
#